data_AF-A0A4Q5R868-F1
#
_entry.id   AF-A0A4Q5R868-F1
#
_cell.length_a   1.000
_cell.length_b   1.000
_cell.length_c   1.000
_cell.angle_alpha   90.00
_cell.angle_beta   90.00
_cell.angle_gamma   90.00
#
_symmetry.space_group_name_H-M   'P 1'
#
loop_
_entity.id
_entity.type
_entity.pdbx_description
1 polymer ?
#
loop_
_entity_poly.entity_id
_entity_poly.type
_entity_poly.pdbx_seq_one_letter_code
_entity_poly.pdbx_strand_id
1 'polypeptide(L)'
;MATLPTYTFNPGPAAVYPELRQYLADAFEEGWLSAPHRGERFTSLVRHCLEQARLKLNIPQDYTILFTSSATECWEILTQSLTPRRSFHLYNGSFGQKWFDYARALR
;
A
#
# COMPACT_ATOMS: atom_id res chain seq x y z
N MET A 1 7.80 33.58 -9.78
CA MET A 1 8.04 32.75 -10.98
C MET A 1 7.32 31.44 -10.78
N ALA A 2 6.31 31.13 -11.61
CA ALA A 2 5.67 29.81 -11.57
C ALA A 2 6.69 28.78 -12.08
N THR A 3 7.07 27.83 -11.24
CA THR A 3 7.91 26.70 -11.64
C THR A 3 7.13 25.84 -12.64
N LEU A 4 7.77 25.50 -13.77
CA LEU A 4 7.20 24.54 -14.71
C LEU A 4 6.96 23.21 -13.98
N PRO A 5 5.86 22.50 -14.27
CA PRO A 5 5.61 21.20 -13.66
C PRO A 5 6.75 20.23 -13.99
N THR A 6 7.39 19.69 -12.95
CA THR A 6 8.38 18.62 -13.12
C THR A 6 7.64 17.34 -13.53
N TYR A 7 7.76 16.97 -14.81
CA TYR A 7 7.29 15.67 -15.27
C TYR A 7 8.33 14.60 -14.93
N THR A 8 7.89 13.47 -14.38
CA THR A 8 8.72 12.29 -14.14
C THR A 8 8.06 11.05 -14.71
N PHE A 9 8.87 10.20 -15.34
CA PHE A 9 8.46 8.89 -15.86
C PHE A 9 9.09 7.75 -15.06
N ASN A 10 9.57 8.04 -13.84
CA ASN A 10 10.12 7.02 -12.97
C ASN A 10 9.05 5.98 -12.62
N PRO A 11 9.38 4.68 -12.62
CA PRO A 11 8.42 3.62 -12.28
C PRO A 11 8.23 3.43 -10.76
N GLY A 12 8.82 4.28 -9.93
CA GLY A 12 8.76 4.18 -8.47
C GLY A 12 9.98 4.77 -7.76
N PRO A 13 9.82 5.78 -6.88
CA PRO A 13 8.65 6.65 -6.78
C PRO A 13 8.31 7.32 -8.13
N ALA A 14 7.02 7.51 -8.40
CA ALA A 14 6.50 8.00 -9.68
C ALA A 14 5.84 9.39 -9.53
N ALA A 15 5.34 9.95 -10.63
CA ALA A 15 4.52 11.16 -10.60
C ALA A 15 3.27 10.93 -9.72
N VAL A 16 3.00 11.88 -8.82
CA VAL A 16 1.84 11.81 -7.92
C VAL A 16 0.55 12.22 -8.63
N TYR A 17 -0.59 11.77 -8.09
CA TYR A 17 -1.91 12.19 -8.57
C TYR A 17 -2.05 13.72 -8.50
N PRO A 18 -2.58 14.42 -9.54
CA PRO A 18 -2.54 15.88 -9.62
C PRO A 18 -3.16 16.61 -8.42
N GLU A 19 -4.19 16.03 -7.81
CA GLU A 19 -4.96 16.57 -6.70
C GLU A 19 -4.33 16.28 -5.33
N LEU A 20 -3.25 15.49 -5.26
CA LEU A 20 -2.62 15.10 -3.99
C LEU A 20 -2.24 16.32 -3.15
N ARG A 21 -1.82 17.42 -3.78
CA ARG A 21 -1.50 18.67 -3.09
C ARG A 21 -2.68 19.19 -2.28
N GLN A 22 -3.88 19.19 -2.89
CA GLN A 22 -5.09 19.66 -2.22
C GLN A 22 -5.45 18.73 -1.08
N TYR A 23 -5.41 17.40 -1.31
CA TYR A 23 -5.71 16.42 -0.26
C TYR A 23 -4.80 16.55 0.96
N LEU A 24 -3.52 16.85 0.78
CA LEU A 24 -2.58 17.08 1.88
C LEU A 24 -2.86 18.40 2.62
N ALA A 25 -3.26 19.46 1.90
CA ALA A 25 -3.67 20.72 2.52
C ALA A 25 -4.94 20.51 3.35
N ASP A 26 -5.96 19.87 2.79
CA ASP A 26 -7.22 19.56 3.49
C ASP A 26 -6.95 18.68 4.72
N ALA A 27 -6.06 17.66 4.60
CA ALA A 27 -5.67 16.81 5.71
C ALA A 27 -5.06 17.60 6.88
N PHE A 28 -4.26 18.62 6.58
CA PHE A 28 -3.66 19.50 7.59
C PHE A 28 -4.72 20.43 8.21
N GLU A 29 -5.43 21.19 7.39
CA GLU A 29 -6.40 22.22 7.83
C GLU A 29 -7.58 21.62 8.60
N GLU A 30 -8.08 20.45 8.19
CA GLU A 30 -9.16 19.75 8.90
C GLU A 30 -8.66 18.96 10.13
N GLY A 31 -7.36 18.98 10.41
CA GLY A 31 -6.76 18.32 11.58
C GLY A 31 -6.73 16.79 11.50
N TRP A 32 -6.76 16.20 10.30
CA TRP A 32 -6.65 14.75 10.13
C TRP A 32 -5.30 14.20 10.61
N LEU A 33 -4.22 14.98 10.45
CA LEU A 33 -2.87 14.57 10.86
C LEU A 33 -2.71 14.41 12.38
N SER A 34 -3.64 14.95 13.16
CA SER A 34 -3.68 14.83 14.63
C SER A 34 -4.84 13.95 15.11
N ALA A 35 -5.63 13.37 14.20
CA ALA A 35 -6.78 12.56 14.56
C ALA A 35 -6.32 11.23 15.23
N PRO A 36 -6.88 10.84 16.38
CA PRO A 36 -6.50 9.60 17.03
C PRO A 36 -6.95 8.41 16.19
N HIS A 37 -6.02 7.50 15.87
CA HIS A 37 -6.28 6.32 15.03
C HIS A 37 -7.37 5.37 15.56
N ARG A 38 -7.70 5.45 16.85
CA ARG A 38 -8.78 4.66 17.48
C ARG A 38 -10.12 5.40 17.56
N GLY A 39 -10.15 6.69 17.24
CA GLY A 39 -11.35 7.52 17.32
C GLY A 39 -12.29 7.30 16.14
N GLU A 40 -13.59 7.50 16.36
CA GLU A 40 -14.65 7.20 15.37
C GLU A 40 -14.48 7.95 14.05
N ARG A 41 -13.92 9.17 14.11
CA ARG A 41 -13.60 9.98 12.93
C ARG A 41 -12.60 9.26 12.01
N PHE A 42 -11.51 8.71 12.56
CA PHE A 42 -10.48 8.02 11.79
C PHE A 42 -10.93 6.63 11.35
N THR A 43 -11.58 5.86 12.23
CA THR A 43 -12.08 4.52 11.88
C THR A 43 -13.13 4.59 10.77
N SER A 44 -13.97 5.62 10.73
CA SER A 44 -14.91 5.86 9.63
C SER A 44 -14.21 6.19 8.31
N LEU A 45 -13.15 7.01 8.33
CA LEU A 45 -12.32 7.26 7.15
C LEU A 45 -11.70 5.97 6.61
N VAL A 46 -11.16 5.13 7.50
CA VAL A 46 -10.59 3.83 7.13
C VAL A 46 -11.64 2.90 6.53
N ARG A 47 -12.82 2.78 7.13
CA ARG A 47 -13.94 1.99 6.58
C ARG A 47 -14.30 2.45 5.17
N HIS A 48 -14.45 3.76 4.97
CA HIS A 48 -14.75 4.33 3.66
C HIS A 48 -13.66 4.03 2.63
N CYS A 49 -12.38 4.16 3.01
CA CYS A 49 -11.25 3.80 2.14
C CYS A 49 -11.29 2.33 1.71
N LEU A 50 -11.56 1.42 2.64
CA LEU A 50 -11.65 -0.02 2.39
C LEU A 50 -12.85 -0.41 1.51
N GLU A 51 -13.98 0.28 1.66
CA GLU A 51 -15.16 0.14 0.79
C GLU A 51 -14.85 0.60 -0.63
N GLN A 52 -14.24 1.78 -0.79
CA GLN A 52 -13.85 2.29 -2.10
C GLN A 52 -12.82 1.37 -2.79
N ALA A 53 -11.85 0.84 -2.05
CA ALA A 53 -10.89 -0.13 -2.58
C ALA A 53 -11.58 -1.41 -3.06
N ARG A 54 -12.54 -1.95 -2.30
CA ARG A 54 -13.33 -3.13 -2.70
C ARG A 54 -14.08 -2.89 -3.99
N LEU A 55 -14.79 -1.78 -4.10
CA LEU A 55 -15.57 -1.43 -5.28
C LEU A 55 -14.69 -1.26 -6.51
N LYS A 56 -13.60 -0.49 -6.41
CA LYS A 56 -12.71 -0.19 -7.54
C LYS A 56 -11.94 -1.41 -8.06
N LEU A 57 -11.57 -2.32 -7.17
CA LEU A 57 -10.79 -3.52 -7.51
C LEU A 57 -11.66 -4.78 -7.67
N ASN A 58 -12.98 -4.65 -7.51
CA ASN A 58 -13.95 -5.76 -7.53
C ASN A 58 -13.54 -6.92 -6.59
N ILE A 59 -13.18 -6.59 -5.34
CA ILE A 59 -12.72 -7.56 -4.35
C ILE A 59 -13.92 -8.29 -3.73
N PRO A 60 -13.93 -9.64 -3.73
CA PRO A 60 -15.01 -10.43 -3.12
C PRO A 60 -15.18 -10.18 -1.60
N GLN A 61 -16.39 -10.42 -1.10
CA GLN A 61 -16.75 -10.11 0.30
C GLN A 61 -16.03 -10.98 1.34
N ASP A 62 -15.58 -12.17 0.95
CA ASP A 62 -14.84 -13.12 1.79
C ASP A 62 -13.33 -12.83 1.86
N TYR A 63 -12.87 -11.71 1.26
CA TYR A 63 -11.49 -11.25 1.34
C TYR A 63 -11.32 -10.11 2.36
N THR A 64 -10.19 -10.11 3.06
CA THR A 64 -9.77 -9.02 3.95
C THR A 64 -8.71 -8.16 3.26
N ILE A 65 -8.80 -6.83 3.43
CA ILE A 65 -7.75 -5.90 2.98
C ILE A 65 -7.00 -5.45 4.22
N LEU A 66 -5.68 -5.54 4.16
CA LEU A 66 -4.77 -5.12 5.23
C LEU A 66 -3.87 -4.00 4.73
N PHE A 67 -3.61 -3.02 5.59
CA PHE A 67 -2.57 -2.03 5.35
C PHE A 67 -1.23 -2.56 5.86
N THR A 68 -0.21 -2.49 5.02
CA THR A 68 1.19 -2.78 5.36
C THR A 68 2.06 -1.60 4.98
N SER A 69 3.28 -1.57 5.52
CA SER A 69 4.27 -0.51 5.33
C SER A 69 4.95 -0.59 3.95
N SER A 70 5.07 -1.78 3.36
CA SER A 70 5.65 -1.95 2.01
C SER A 70 5.34 -3.30 1.36
N ALA A 71 5.58 -3.41 0.05
CA ALA A 71 5.52 -4.69 -0.66
C ALA A 71 6.56 -5.71 -0.15
N THR A 72 7.73 -5.26 0.31
CA THR A 72 8.77 -6.14 0.87
C THR A 72 8.35 -6.69 2.24
N GLU A 73 7.65 -5.92 3.07
CA GLU A 73 7.05 -6.44 4.30
C GLU A 73 5.98 -7.51 4.00
N CYS A 74 5.17 -7.32 2.95
CA CYS A 74 4.22 -8.36 2.54
C CYS A 74 4.91 -9.69 2.22
N TRP A 75 6.09 -9.67 1.60
CA TRP A 75 6.87 -10.89 1.34
C TRP A 75 7.26 -11.61 2.62
N GLU A 76 7.64 -10.87 3.66
CA GLU A 76 7.96 -11.40 4.98
C GLU A 76 6.73 -12.04 5.64
N ILE A 77 5.61 -11.31 5.70
CA ILE A 77 4.35 -11.79 6.29
C ILE A 77 3.91 -13.10 5.61
N LEU A 78 3.89 -13.14 4.27
CA LEU A 78 3.51 -14.34 3.52
C LEU A 78 4.42 -15.53 3.86
N THR A 79 5.73 -15.30 3.94
CA THR A 79 6.71 -16.35 4.23
C THR A 79 6.59 -16.88 5.66
N GLN A 80 6.39 -16.00 6.62
CA GLN A 80 6.31 -16.37 8.03
C GLN A 80 4.96 -17.02 8.37
N SER A 81 3.86 -16.50 7.82
CA SER A 81 2.50 -16.92 8.18
C SER A 81 1.94 -18.05 7.32
N LEU A 82 2.26 -18.11 6.03
CA LEU A 82 1.55 -18.98 5.08
C LEU A 82 2.41 -20.10 4.46
N THR A 83 3.73 -20.07 4.63
CA THR A 83 4.63 -21.07 4.04
C THR A 83 5.42 -21.83 5.11
N PRO A 84 4.76 -22.57 6.02
CA PRO A 84 5.43 -23.20 7.17
C PRO A 84 6.38 -24.33 6.80
N ARG A 85 6.26 -24.88 5.58
CA ARG A 85 7.11 -26.00 5.12
C ARG A 85 7.76 -25.74 3.78
N ARG A 86 6.99 -25.24 2.81
CA ARG A 86 7.43 -25.03 1.42
C ARG A 86 6.69 -23.85 0.80
N SER A 87 7.32 -23.23 -0.19
CA SER A 87 6.71 -22.22 -1.06
C SER A 87 7.11 -22.52 -2.51
N PHE A 88 6.30 -22.07 -3.45
CA PHE A 88 6.57 -22.18 -4.89
C PHE A 88 6.51 -20.79 -5.51
N HIS A 89 7.57 -20.40 -6.22
CA HIS A 89 7.74 -19.05 -6.75
C HIS A 89 7.89 -19.11 -8.26
N LEU A 90 7.01 -18.41 -8.97
CA LEU A 90 7.14 -18.17 -10.42
C LEU A 90 7.69 -16.77 -10.63
N TYR A 91 8.83 -16.65 -11.29
CA TYR A 91 9.42 -15.35 -11.61
C TYR A 91 10.14 -15.35 -12.97
N ASN A 92 10.08 -14.21 -13.63
CA ASN A 92 10.81 -13.91 -14.88
C ASN A 92 11.53 -12.54 -14.80
N GLY A 93 11.72 -12.02 -13.59
CA GLY A 93 12.31 -10.70 -13.35
C GLY A 93 12.78 -10.52 -11.91
N SER A 94 13.45 -9.39 -11.66
CA SER A 94 14.22 -9.16 -10.44
C SER A 94 13.39 -9.16 -9.16
N PHE A 95 12.14 -8.68 -9.18
CA PHE A 95 11.31 -8.63 -7.96
C PHE A 95 10.86 -10.02 -7.51
N GLY A 96 10.44 -10.87 -8.45
CA GLY A 96 10.06 -12.25 -8.12
C GLY A 96 11.26 -13.09 -7.65
N GLN A 97 12.43 -12.91 -8.29
CA GLN A 97 13.66 -13.56 -7.83
C GLN A 97 14.05 -13.09 -6.42
N LYS A 98 13.98 -11.77 -6.16
CA LYS A 98 14.24 -11.21 -4.82
C LYS A 98 13.29 -11.78 -3.75
N TRP A 99 12.00 -11.90 -4.05
CA TRP A 99 11.05 -12.51 -3.12
C TRP A 99 11.42 -13.98 -2.83
N PHE A 100 11.76 -14.76 -3.86
CA PHE A 100 12.22 -16.13 -3.68
C PHE A 100 13.46 -16.23 -2.78
N ASP A 101 14.49 -15.41 -3.04
CA ASP A 101 15.71 -15.39 -2.23
C ASP A 101 15.43 -14.96 -0.79
N TYR A 102 14.54 -13.98 -0.59
CA TYR A 102 14.10 -13.51 0.71
C TYR A 102 13.35 -14.60 1.49
N ALA A 103 12.44 -15.32 0.83
CA ALA A 103 11.70 -16.42 1.44
C ALA A 103 12.62 -17.57 1.88
N ARG A 104 13.65 -17.89 1.07
CA ARG A 104 14.69 -18.88 1.40
C ARG A 104 15.61 -18.43 2.54
N ALA A 105 15.84 -17.13 2.72
CA ALA A 105 16.67 -16.64 3.82
C ALA A 105 15.96 -16.78 5.19
N LEU A 106 14.63 -16.76 5.20
CA LEU A 106 13.81 -16.88 6.41
C LEU A 106 13.47 -18.33 6.79
N ARG A 107 13.71 -19.32 5.93
CA ARG A 107 13.23 -20.70 6.07
C ARG A 107 14.24 -21.75 5.59
#